data_AF-A0A553NYR8-F1
#
_entry.id   AF-A0A553NYR8-F1
#
_cell.length_a   1.000
_cell.length_b   1.000
_cell.length_c   1.000
_cell.angle_alpha   90.00
_cell.angle_beta   90.00
_cell.angle_gamma   90.00
#
_symmetry.space_group_name_H-M   'P 1'
#
loop_
_entity.id
_entity.type
_entity.pdbx_description
1 polymer ?
#
loop_
_entity_poly.entity_id
_entity_poly.type
_entity_poly.pdbx_seq_one_letter_code
_entity_poly.pdbx_strand_id
1 'polypeptide(L)'
;MKTIIIFACVLGAVIVQGQGQEESSDYTESLCDCGESTYQPVCGDDGQTYSSVCEAKCSEQEPQCEGECPCPESPSDLPTRIQKVCPFYIRKVCGDNGNTFDNECQAENNGVSVQCEGECPCGENAEEEQEDCPFCCTSSSVECQGKRVDCSRCDRT
;
A
#
# COMPACT_ATOMS: atom_id res chain seq x y z
N MET A 1 83.50 -57.87 -40.70
CA MET A 1 82.96 -56.92 -41.71
C MET A 1 81.49 -56.73 -41.36
N LYS A 2 81.04 -55.84 -40.48
CA LYS A 2 81.24 -54.38 -40.33
C LYS A 2 80.67 -53.59 -41.52
N THR A 3 79.35 -53.45 -41.54
CA THR A 3 78.60 -52.47 -42.36
C THR A 3 77.31 -52.15 -41.58
N ILE A 4 77.38 -51.26 -40.60
CA ILE A 4 77.06 -49.83 -40.69
C ILE A 4 75.54 -49.59 -40.55
N ILE A 5 75.17 -49.26 -39.30
CA ILE A 5 73.93 -48.59 -38.90
C ILE A 5 74.01 -47.17 -39.49
N ILE A 6 73.09 -46.79 -40.39
CA ILE A 6 72.88 -45.39 -40.80
C ILE A 6 71.45 -45.00 -40.48
N PHE A 7 71.37 -43.98 -39.64
CA PHE A 7 70.19 -43.21 -39.27
C PHE A 7 69.44 -42.69 -40.51
N ALA A 8 68.13 -42.89 -40.54
CA ALA A 8 67.21 -41.97 -41.20
C ALA A 8 65.87 -41.99 -40.47
N CYS A 9 65.76 -41.08 -39.50
CA CYS A 9 64.49 -40.55 -39.01
C CYS A 9 63.64 -40.09 -40.18
N VAL A 10 62.64 -40.88 -40.56
CA VAL A 10 61.48 -40.41 -41.33
C VAL A 10 60.22 -40.95 -40.68
N LEU A 11 59.79 -40.20 -39.67
CA LEU A 11 58.42 -39.71 -39.52
C LEU A 11 57.31 -40.70 -39.93
N GLY A 12 57.06 -41.66 -39.04
CA GLY A 12 55.83 -42.43 -39.01
C GLY A 12 55.38 -42.59 -37.57
N ALA A 13 55.23 -41.48 -36.86
CA ALA A 13 54.84 -41.46 -35.47
C ALA A 13 53.40 -42.00 -35.34
N VAL A 14 53.29 -43.27 -34.97
CA VAL A 14 52.08 -43.82 -34.37
C VAL A 14 52.03 -43.24 -32.95
N ILE A 15 51.34 -42.12 -32.79
CA ILE A 15 50.91 -41.61 -31.50
C ILE A 15 49.43 -41.29 -31.63
N VAL A 16 48.58 -42.25 -31.29
CA VAL A 16 47.22 -41.93 -30.83
C VAL A 16 47.41 -41.37 -29.42
N GLN A 17 47.66 -40.07 -29.33
CA GLN A 17 47.39 -39.33 -28.10
C GLN A 17 45.98 -38.79 -28.23
N GLY A 18 45.01 -39.66 -27.94
CA GLY A 18 43.71 -39.19 -27.49
C GLY A 18 43.91 -38.59 -26.10
N GLN A 19 44.34 -37.33 -26.02
CA GLN A 19 44.14 -36.55 -24.82
C GLN A 19 42.67 -36.14 -24.81
N GLY A 20 41.85 -37.00 -24.19
CA GLY A 20 40.67 -36.51 -23.52
C GLY A 20 41.14 -35.54 -22.44
N GLN A 21 41.07 -34.25 -22.75
CA GLN A 21 40.83 -33.21 -21.76
C GLN A 21 39.34 -32.94 -21.95
N GLU A 22 38.41 -33.35 -21.07
CA GLU A 22 38.38 -33.05 -19.64
C GLU A 22 38.87 -31.63 -19.36
N GLU A 23 38.36 -30.65 -20.11
CA GLU A 23 38.10 -29.34 -19.52
C GLU A 23 36.76 -29.42 -18.81
N SER A 24 36.85 -29.95 -17.59
CA SER A 24 36.29 -29.32 -16.39
C SER A 24 35.06 -28.46 -16.67
N SER A 25 33.87 -29.00 -16.41
CA SER A 25 32.70 -28.21 -16.05
C SER A 25 33.04 -27.42 -14.78
N ASP A 26 33.75 -26.32 -14.98
CA ASP A 26 34.11 -25.35 -13.96
C ASP A 26 32.81 -24.77 -13.42
N TYR A 27 32.83 -24.57 -12.11
CA TYR A 27 31.68 -24.47 -11.24
C TYR A 27 30.54 -23.66 -11.88
N THR A 28 29.33 -24.21 -11.83
CA THR A 28 28.11 -23.41 -11.90
C THR A 28 28.08 -22.49 -10.67
N GLU A 29 28.94 -21.48 -10.66
CA GLU A 29 28.73 -20.30 -9.85
C GLU A 29 27.47 -19.67 -10.44
N SER A 30 26.41 -19.69 -9.63
CA SER A 30 25.05 -19.30 -9.96
C SER A 30 25.04 -17.99 -10.72
N LEU A 31 25.09 -18.07 -12.05
CA LEU A 31 24.82 -16.93 -12.91
C LEU A 31 23.31 -16.76 -12.87
N CYS A 32 22.87 -16.02 -11.87
CA CYS A 32 21.45 -15.76 -11.73
C CYS A 32 21.03 -14.75 -12.79
N ASP A 33 20.55 -15.29 -13.90
CA ASP A 33 20.07 -14.53 -15.04
C ASP A 33 18.55 -14.41 -14.96
N CYS A 34 18.07 -13.26 -14.48
CA CYS A 34 16.66 -12.93 -14.47
C CYS A 34 16.15 -12.32 -15.78
N GLY A 35 17.04 -12.12 -16.77
CA GLY A 35 16.70 -11.45 -18.03
C GLY A 35 16.03 -10.09 -17.81
N GLU A 36 15.21 -9.67 -18.76
CA GLU A 36 14.28 -8.56 -18.57
C GLU A 36 13.02 -9.06 -17.85
N SER A 37 12.99 -8.96 -16.51
CA SER A 37 11.77 -9.21 -15.74
C SER A 37 10.87 -7.98 -15.73
N THR A 38 9.55 -8.18 -15.87
CA THR A 38 8.57 -7.11 -15.61
C THR A 38 8.63 -6.73 -14.14
N TYR A 39 8.55 -5.43 -13.83
CA TYR A 39 8.51 -4.95 -12.45
C TYR A 39 7.27 -5.50 -11.73
N GLN A 40 7.49 -6.49 -10.87
CA GLN A 40 6.49 -7.18 -10.06
C GLN A 40 7.12 -7.42 -8.69
N PRO A 41 7.21 -6.38 -7.86
CA PRO A 41 8.05 -6.41 -6.68
C PRO A 41 7.55 -7.42 -5.65
N VAL A 42 8.48 -7.96 -4.88
CA VAL A 42 8.21 -8.83 -3.73
C VAL A 42 9.06 -8.40 -2.54
N CYS A 43 8.54 -8.63 -1.34
CA CYS A 43 9.29 -8.42 -0.11
C CYS A 43 9.92 -9.74 0.32
N GLY A 44 11.26 -9.80 0.41
CA GLY A 44 12.00 -10.96 0.90
C GLY A 44 11.83 -11.19 2.41
N ASP A 45 12.19 -12.38 2.88
CA ASP A 45 12.23 -12.74 4.30
C ASP A 45 13.33 -12.01 5.09
N ASP A 46 14.26 -11.35 4.40
CA ASP A 46 15.22 -10.39 4.94
C ASP A 46 14.67 -8.95 5.06
N GLY A 47 13.43 -8.71 4.62
CA GLY A 47 12.81 -7.39 4.63
C GLY A 47 13.29 -6.45 3.52
N GLN A 48 13.96 -6.96 2.47
CA GLN A 48 14.34 -6.19 1.28
C GLN A 48 13.34 -6.34 0.14
N THR A 49 13.08 -5.24 -0.58
CA THR A 49 12.25 -5.26 -1.79
C THR A 49 13.07 -5.71 -2.99
N TYR A 50 12.62 -6.76 -3.67
CA TYR A 50 13.18 -7.24 -4.94
C TYR A 50 12.25 -6.88 -6.08
N SER A 51 12.79 -6.56 -7.27
CA SER A 51 11.96 -6.09 -8.39
C SER A 51 11.14 -7.21 -9.05
N SER A 52 11.51 -8.47 -8.79
CA SER A 52 10.80 -9.67 -9.19
C SER A 52 11.08 -10.84 -8.24
N VAL A 53 10.24 -11.88 -8.31
CA VAL A 53 10.47 -13.17 -7.62
C VAL A 53 11.80 -13.80 -8.03
N CYS A 54 12.22 -13.60 -9.28
CA CYS A 54 13.50 -14.12 -9.75
C CYS A 54 14.66 -13.48 -8.97
N GLU A 55 14.67 -12.15 -8.85
CA GLU A 55 15.74 -11.43 -8.16
C GLU A 55 15.81 -11.75 -6.66
N ALA A 56 14.65 -11.95 -6.02
CA ALA A 56 14.60 -12.43 -4.63
C ALA A 56 15.30 -13.79 -4.50
N LYS A 57 14.92 -14.76 -5.35
CA LYS A 57 15.51 -16.10 -5.35
C LYS A 57 16.99 -16.11 -5.74
N CYS A 58 17.40 -15.21 -6.63
CA CYS A 58 18.81 -15.00 -6.97
C CYS A 58 19.63 -14.53 -5.79
N SER A 59 19.00 -13.76 -4.90
CA SER A 59 19.59 -13.30 -3.66
C SER A 59 19.39 -14.31 -2.52
N GLU A 60 18.93 -15.53 -2.83
CA GLU A 60 18.63 -16.60 -1.87
C GLU A 60 17.56 -16.22 -0.83
N GLN A 61 16.67 -15.29 -1.19
CA GLN A 61 15.57 -14.86 -0.34
C GLN A 61 14.25 -15.46 -0.83
N GLU A 62 13.43 -15.94 0.11
CA GLU A 62 12.09 -16.40 -0.20
C GLU A 62 11.10 -15.23 -0.07
N PRO A 63 10.25 -14.97 -1.09
CA PRO A 63 9.23 -13.94 -0.99
C PRO A 63 8.29 -14.17 0.20
N GLN A 64 8.26 -13.23 1.14
CA GLN A 64 7.35 -13.24 2.29
C GLN A 64 5.97 -12.69 1.91
N CYS A 65 5.90 -11.67 1.05
CA CYS A 65 4.65 -11.14 0.50
C CYS A 65 4.86 -10.53 -0.89
N GLU A 66 3.77 -10.40 -1.64
CA GLU A 66 3.74 -9.64 -2.89
C GLU A 66 3.77 -8.14 -2.61
N GLY A 67 4.43 -7.36 -3.47
CA GLY A 67 4.63 -5.92 -3.29
C GLY A 67 5.96 -5.55 -2.65
N GLU A 68 6.14 -4.27 -2.38
CA GLU A 68 7.36 -3.76 -1.73
C GLU A 68 7.30 -3.98 -0.20
N CYS A 69 8.45 -4.07 0.44
CA CYS A 69 8.54 -4.08 1.90
C CYS A 69 8.17 -2.71 2.52
N PRO A 70 7.73 -2.67 3.79
CA PRO A 70 7.42 -3.82 4.64
C PRO A 70 6.13 -4.52 4.23
N CYS A 71 6.01 -5.82 4.54
CA CYS A 71 4.76 -6.54 4.32
C CYS A 71 3.61 -5.91 5.12
N PRO A 72 2.39 -5.85 4.55
CA PRO A 72 1.23 -5.34 5.25
C PRO A 72 0.92 -6.22 6.47
N GLU A 73 0.83 -5.62 7.66
CA GLU A 73 0.50 -6.33 8.90
C GLU A 73 -0.99 -6.66 8.97
N SER A 74 -1.83 -5.92 8.23
CA SER A 74 -3.26 -6.09 8.17
C SER A 74 -3.82 -5.91 6.74
N PRO A 75 -5.01 -6.46 6.43
CA PRO A 75 -5.68 -6.23 5.16
C PRO A 75 -5.97 -4.74 4.85
N SER A 76 -6.00 -3.89 5.88
CA SER A 76 -6.12 -2.43 5.75
C SER A 76 -4.85 -1.75 5.23
N ASP A 77 -3.69 -2.37 5.40
CA ASP A 77 -2.40 -1.85 4.94
C ASP A 77 -2.12 -2.19 3.47
N LEU A 78 -2.86 -3.16 2.91
CA LEU A 78 -2.83 -3.40 1.47
C LEU A 78 -3.29 -2.12 0.77
N PRO A 79 -2.62 -1.71 -0.33
CA PRO A 79 -3.07 -0.61 -1.16
C PRO A 79 -4.36 -1.03 -1.87
N THR A 80 -5.46 -1.00 -1.14
CA THR A 80 -6.80 -1.21 -1.64
C THR A 80 -7.16 0.09 -2.34
N ARG A 81 -6.58 0.29 -3.53
CA ARG A 81 -6.95 1.35 -4.48
C ARG A 81 -8.40 1.24 -4.97
N ILE A 82 -9.23 0.45 -4.31
CA ILE A 82 -10.67 0.60 -4.38
C ILE A 82 -11.06 1.59 -3.29
N GLN A 83 -10.78 2.87 -3.56
CA GLN A 83 -11.42 3.96 -2.85
C GLN A 83 -12.93 3.69 -2.93
N LYS A 84 -13.57 3.45 -1.78
CA LYS A 84 -15.00 3.14 -1.75
C LYS A 84 -15.76 4.30 -2.40
N VAL A 85 -16.75 4.01 -3.24
CA VAL A 85 -17.62 5.08 -3.74
C VAL A 85 -18.45 5.57 -2.56
N CYS A 86 -18.18 6.80 -2.11
CA CYS A 86 -18.91 7.37 -1.00
C CYS A 86 -20.26 7.93 -1.46
N PRO A 87 -21.30 7.78 -0.63
CA PRO A 87 -22.56 8.48 -0.86
C PRO A 87 -22.34 9.99 -0.81
N PHE A 88 -23.16 10.73 -1.56
CA PHE A 88 -23.08 12.20 -1.63
C PHE A 88 -23.76 12.93 -0.46
N TYR A 89 -24.31 12.21 0.52
CA TYR A 89 -24.90 12.89 1.68
C TYR A 89 -23.81 13.50 2.55
N ILE A 90 -24.13 14.66 3.11
CA ILE A 90 -23.27 15.37 4.05
C ILE A 90 -23.78 15.04 5.46
N ARG A 91 -22.96 14.29 6.19
CA ARG A 91 -23.06 14.02 7.64
C ARG A 91 -21.66 14.18 8.20
N LYS A 92 -21.32 15.41 8.53
CA LYS A 92 -19.96 15.79 8.94
C LYS A 92 -19.47 14.89 10.07
N VAL A 93 -18.19 14.51 9.98
CA VAL A 93 -17.47 13.80 11.04
C VAL A 93 -16.10 14.44 11.24
N CYS A 94 -15.64 14.48 12.47
CA CYS A 94 -14.29 14.92 12.82
C CYS A 94 -13.39 13.70 12.95
N GLY A 95 -12.30 13.67 12.20
CA GLY A 95 -11.27 12.63 12.30
C GLY A 95 -10.35 12.80 13.51
N ASP A 96 -9.72 11.72 13.94
CA ASP A 96 -8.67 11.72 14.99
C ASP A 96 -7.41 12.52 14.62
N ASN A 97 -7.28 12.86 13.34
CA ASN A 97 -6.27 13.77 12.82
C ASN A 97 -6.67 15.26 12.86
N GLY A 98 -7.85 15.60 13.40
CA GLY A 98 -8.36 16.97 13.51
C GLY A 98 -8.97 17.55 12.22
N ASN A 99 -9.16 16.75 11.16
CA ASN A 99 -9.80 17.17 9.92
C ASN A 99 -11.29 16.80 9.89
N THR A 100 -12.13 17.70 9.36
CA THR A 100 -13.55 17.45 9.09
C THR A 100 -13.75 16.78 7.73
N PHE A 101 -14.54 15.71 7.69
CA PHE A 101 -14.93 15.00 6.46
C PHE A 101 -16.42 15.16 6.19
N ASP A 102 -16.86 15.10 4.92
CA ASP A 102 -18.30 15.23 4.59
C ASP A 102 -19.13 14.07 5.14
N ASN A 103 -18.53 12.89 5.27
CA ASN A 103 -19.12 11.71 5.87
C ASN A 103 -18.03 10.70 6.28
N GLU A 104 -18.45 9.72 7.09
CA GLU A 104 -17.60 8.62 7.58
C GLU A 104 -16.90 7.86 6.45
N CYS A 105 -17.57 7.59 5.34
CA CYS A 105 -16.95 6.93 4.18
C CYS A 105 -15.74 7.72 3.64
N GLN A 106 -15.85 9.05 3.58
CA GLN A 106 -14.72 9.87 3.16
C GLN A 106 -13.56 9.81 4.18
N ALA A 107 -13.84 9.79 5.48
CA ALA A 107 -12.81 9.62 6.50
C ALA A 107 -12.09 8.26 6.35
N GLU A 108 -12.84 7.17 6.19
CA GLU A 108 -12.29 5.82 5.94
C GLU A 108 -11.43 5.77 4.68
N ASN A 109 -11.88 6.38 3.58
CA ASN A 109 -11.12 6.44 2.33
C ASN A 109 -9.81 7.22 2.45
N ASN A 110 -9.69 8.09 3.44
CA ASN A 110 -8.45 8.81 3.77
C ASN A 110 -7.63 8.08 4.85
N GLY A 111 -8.07 6.89 5.31
CA GLY A 111 -7.40 6.13 6.37
C GLY A 111 -7.49 6.80 7.74
N VAL A 112 -8.54 7.59 7.98
CA VAL A 112 -8.70 8.40 9.20
C VAL A 112 -9.87 7.84 10.02
N SER A 113 -9.64 7.59 11.31
CA SER A 113 -10.71 7.13 12.20
C SER A 113 -11.55 8.31 12.66
N VAL A 114 -12.87 8.13 12.76
CA VAL A 114 -13.78 9.17 13.28
C VAL A 114 -13.61 9.32 14.79
N GLN A 115 -13.30 10.54 15.25
CA GLN A 115 -13.22 10.92 16.65
C GLN A 115 -14.58 11.37 17.21
N CYS A 116 -15.37 12.13 16.44
CA CYS A 116 -16.74 12.52 16.82
C CYS A 116 -17.62 12.83 15.59
N GLU A 117 -18.94 12.81 15.80
CA GLU A 117 -19.90 13.36 14.83
C GLU A 117 -19.83 14.89 14.81
N GLY A 118 -20.05 15.49 13.65
CA GLY A 118 -19.94 16.94 13.43
C GLY A 118 -18.59 17.36 12.86
N GLU A 119 -18.34 18.67 12.82
CA GLU A 119 -17.06 19.22 12.37
C GLU A 119 -16.05 19.24 13.53
N CYS A 120 -14.76 19.22 13.20
CA CYS A 120 -13.71 19.50 14.17
C CYS A 120 -13.71 20.98 14.58
N PRO A 121 -13.26 21.31 15.81
CA PRO A 121 -12.86 20.39 16.88
C PRO A 121 -14.05 19.69 17.56
N CYS A 122 -13.80 18.50 18.12
CA CYS A 122 -14.80 17.75 18.88
C CYS A 122 -15.14 18.45 20.21
N GLY A 123 -16.39 18.92 20.34
CA GLY A 123 -16.77 19.88 21.38
C GLY A 123 -16.17 21.25 21.02
N GLU A 124 -16.95 22.27 20.75
CA GLU A 124 -18.06 22.80 21.53
C GLU A 124 -19.17 23.19 20.53
N ASN A 125 -20.43 23.05 20.93
CA ASN A 125 -21.62 23.46 20.16
C ASN A 125 -22.16 22.45 19.13
N ALA A 126 -22.56 21.27 19.61
CA ALA A 126 -23.91 20.81 19.26
C ALA A 126 -24.89 21.49 20.21
N GLU A 127 -24.94 22.83 20.17
CA GLU A 127 -26.14 23.51 20.63
C GLU A 127 -27.22 23.02 19.68
N GLU A 128 -28.20 22.33 20.25
CA GLU A 128 -29.50 22.19 19.64
C GLU A 128 -29.81 23.52 18.95
N GLU A 129 -30.11 23.51 17.66
CA GLU A 129 -31.08 24.48 17.15
C GLU A 129 -32.42 24.12 17.83
N GLN A 130 -32.49 24.33 19.14
CA GLN A 130 -33.71 24.78 19.77
C GLN A 130 -33.92 26.12 19.10
N GLU A 131 -34.68 26.08 18.01
CA GLU A 131 -35.16 27.28 17.35
C GLU A 131 -35.59 28.22 18.46
N ASP A 132 -34.87 29.34 18.59
CA ASP A 132 -35.31 30.50 19.32
C ASP A 132 -36.73 30.74 18.83
N CYS A 133 -37.73 30.23 19.56
CA CYS A 133 -39.13 30.49 19.33
C CYS A 133 -39.18 32.02 19.35
N PRO A 134 -39.34 32.69 18.19
CA PRO A 134 -39.02 34.11 18.10
C PRO A 134 -40.15 34.82 18.83
N PHE A 135 -39.90 35.05 20.12
CA PHE A 135 -40.76 35.66 21.11
C PHE A 135 -42.23 35.17 21.07
N CYS A 136 -42.59 34.19 21.92
CA CYS A 136 -43.96 34.14 22.44
C CYS A 136 -44.17 35.38 23.32
N CYS A 137 -44.59 36.46 22.68
CA CYS A 137 -44.73 37.76 23.29
C CYS A 137 -46.09 37.84 24.00
N THR A 138 -46.09 37.73 25.33
CA THR A 138 -47.33 37.80 26.16
C THR A 138 -47.68 39.23 26.59
N SER A 139 -46.99 40.24 26.08
CA SER A 139 -47.17 41.64 26.50
C SER A 139 -47.71 42.51 25.37
N SER A 140 -48.43 43.56 25.74
CA SER A 140 -49.02 44.57 24.85
C SER A 140 -47.98 45.56 24.29
N SER A 141 -46.72 45.16 24.16
CA SER A 141 -45.67 45.96 23.53
C SER A 141 -45.96 46.20 22.05
N VAL A 142 -45.53 47.35 21.53
CA VAL A 142 -45.74 47.76 20.13
C VAL A 142 -45.14 46.79 19.10
N GLU A 143 -44.12 46.02 19.48
CA GLU A 143 -43.46 45.02 18.63
C GLU A 143 -44.36 43.80 18.33
N CYS A 144 -45.39 43.58 19.14
CA CYS A 144 -46.25 42.38 19.12
C CYS A 144 -47.67 42.66 18.60
N GLN A 145 -47.93 43.88 18.10
CA GLN A 145 -49.24 44.30 17.58
C GLN A 145 -49.62 43.56 16.28
N GLY A 146 -50.39 42.48 16.42
CA GLY A 146 -51.21 41.91 15.34
C GLY A 146 -50.75 40.57 14.77
N LYS A 147 -49.70 39.94 15.31
CA LYS A 147 -49.30 38.60 14.88
C LYS A 147 -49.97 37.55 15.78
N ARG A 148 -50.81 36.68 15.20
CA ARG A 148 -51.24 35.44 15.87
C ARG A 148 -50.06 34.49 15.84
N VAL A 149 -49.46 34.25 17.01
CA VAL A 149 -48.36 33.32 17.17
C VAL A 149 -48.93 32.04 17.78
N ASP A 150 -48.81 30.92 17.08
CA ASP A 150 -49.24 29.62 17.59
C ASP A 150 -48.21 29.12 18.62
N CYS A 151 -48.38 29.52 19.88
CA CYS A 151 -47.52 29.15 21.00
C CYS A 151 -47.72 27.70 21.48
N SER A 152 -48.47 26.86 20.75
CA SER A 152 -48.68 25.45 21.10
C SER A 152 -47.44 24.57 20.92
N ARG A 153 -46.38 25.10 20.30
CA ARG A 153 -45.12 24.40 19.99
C ARG A 153 -43.91 24.88 20.78
N CYS A 154 -44.06 25.86 21.67
CA CYS A 154 -42.95 26.33 22.49
C CYS A 154 -43.10 25.72 23.89
N ASP A 155 -42.23 24.75 24.21
CA ASP A 155 -42.19 24.09 25.51
C ASP A 155 -41.84 25.12 26.57
N ARG A 156 -42.71 25.27 27.56
CA ARG A 156 -42.50 26.18 28.69
C ARG A 156 -41.62 25.47 29.71
N THR A 157 -40.31 25.64 29.59
CA THR A 157 -39.38 25.45 30.71
C THR A 157 -38.94 26.80 31.23
#